data_AF-A0A9D6XJZ9-F1
#
_entry.id   AF-A0A9D6XJZ9-F1
#
_cell.length_a   1.000
_cell.length_b   1.000
_cell.length_c   1.000
_cell.angle_alpha   90.00
_cell.angle_beta   90.00
_cell.angle_gamma   90.00
#
_symmetry.space_group_name_H-M   'P 1'
#
loop_
_entity.id
_entity.type
_entity.pdbx_description
1 polymer ?
#
loop_
_entity_poly.entity_id
_entity_poly.type
_entity_poly.pdbx_seq_one_letter_code
_entity_poly.pdbx_strand_id
1 'polypeptide(L)' 'DKDIPAPPVGQKHGRWATILRDLNPGDSFLLENRDLRMNVYTAAKRLGIKVRGEMTKEGFRMWVMEKQP' A
#
# COMPACT_ATOMS: atom_id res chain seq x y z
N ASP A 1 -15.90 -8.19 -10.98
CA ASP A 1 -14.57 -8.10 -11.63
C ASP A 1 -14.28 -6.70 -12.11
N LYS A 2 -13.18 -6.10 -11.65
CA LYS A 2 -12.59 -4.92 -12.31
C LYS A 2 -11.16 -5.29 -12.64
N ASP A 3 -10.88 -5.45 -13.93
CA ASP A 3 -9.54 -5.56 -14.49
C ASP A 3 -8.73 -4.32 -14.08
N ILE A 4 -7.86 -4.52 -13.10
CA ILE A 4 -6.86 -3.52 -12.72
C ILE A 4 -5.69 -3.75 -13.67
N PRO A 5 -5.40 -2.81 -14.59
CA PRO A 5 -4.29 -2.98 -15.52
C PRO A 5 -2.98 -3.17 -14.76
N ALA A 6 -2.14 -4.09 -15.24
CA ALA A 6 -0.81 -4.30 -14.68
C ALA A 6 -0.04 -2.97 -14.71
N PRO A 7 0.54 -2.51 -13.59
CA PRO A 7 1.18 -1.21 -13.60
C PRO A 7 2.46 -1.25 -14.46
N PRO A 8 2.81 -0.14 -15.11
CA PRO A 8 3.88 -0.08 -16.09
C PRO A 8 5.23 -0.52 -15.51
N VAL A 9 5.92 -1.36 -16.28
CA VAL A 9 7.21 -1.96 -15.94
C VAL A 9 8.25 -0.84 -15.77
N GLY A 10 8.59 -0.54 -14.52
CA GLY A 10 9.60 0.48 -14.16
C GLY A 10 9.35 1.19 -12.83
N GLN A 11 8.11 1.25 -12.34
CA GLN A 11 7.81 1.88 -11.05
C GLN A 11 8.04 0.90 -9.89
N LYS A 12 9.28 0.83 -9.38
CA LYS A 12 9.68 0.27 -8.06
C LYS A 12 8.65 -0.67 -7.38
N HIS A 13 8.18 -1.72 -8.07
CA HIS A 13 7.10 -2.59 -7.59
C HIS A 13 7.50 -3.34 -6.31
N GLY A 14 8.81 -3.54 -6.10
CA GLY A 14 9.34 -4.21 -4.92
C GLY A 14 9.33 -3.35 -3.66
N ARG A 15 9.45 -2.01 -3.75
CA ARG A 15 9.68 -1.18 -2.55
C ARG A 15 8.50 -1.26 -1.58
N TRP A 16 7.27 -1.18 -2.08
CA TRP A 16 6.09 -1.27 -1.23
C TRP A 16 5.85 -2.68 -0.70
N ALA A 17 6.19 -3.72 -1.47
CA ALA A 17 6.08 -5.09 -0.99
C ALA A 17 7.05 -5.35 0.17
N THR A 18 8.29 -4.86 0.11
CA THR A 18 9.25 -4.94 1.22
C THR A 18 8.75 -4.15 2.43
N ILE A 19 8.37 -2.88 2.24
CA ILE A 19 7.88 -2.04 3.34
C ILE A 19 6.68 -2.67 4.02
N LEU A 20 5.67 -3.14 3.27
CA LEU A 20 4.47 -3.75 3.84
C LEU A 20 4.76 -5.08 4.55
N ARG A 21 5.80 -5.83 4.14
CA ARG A 21 6.24 -7.04 4.85
C ARG A 21 6.86 -6.69 6.20
N ASP A 22 7.58 -5.59 6.30
CA ASP A 22 8.25 -5.18 7.54
C ASP A 22 7.28 -4.54 8.56
N LEU A 23 6.21 -3.87 8.09
CA LEU A 23 5.24 -3.19 8.95
C LEU A 23 4.25 -4.13 9.62
N ASN A 24 4.03 -4.07 10.92
CA ASN A 24 3.08 -4.92 11.63
C ASN A 24 1.63 -4.40 11.57
N PRO A 25 0.63 -5.27 11.81
CA PRO A 25 -0.74 -4.81 12.08
C PRO A 25 -0.76 -3.78 13.21
N GLY A 26 -1.39 -2.63 12.97
CA GLY A 26 -1.38 -1.46 13.85
C GLY A 26 -0.42 -0.36 13.41
N ASP A 27 0.60 -0.68 12.60
CA ASP A 27 1.54 0.32 12.11
C ASP A 27 0.90 1.24 11.08
N SER A 28 1.40 2.47 11.03
CA SER A 28 0.96 3.47 10.07
C SER A 28 2.12 4.19 9.42
N PHE A 29 1.91 4.66 8.20
CA PHE A 29 2.89 5.42 7.43
C PHE A 29 2.19 6.49 6.59
N LEU A 30 2.91 7.57 6.29
CA LEU A 30 2.41 8.67 5.48
C LEU A 30 2.91 8.53 4.04
N LEU A 31 1.99 8.63 3.09
CA LEU A 31 2.32 8.82 1.68
C LEU A 31 2.22 10.30 1.34
N GLU A 32 3.39 10.94 1.15
CA GLU A 32 3.47 12.32 0.68
C GLU A 32 2.99 12.44 -0.77
N ASN A 33 3.28 11.43 -1.59
CA ASN A 33 2.80 11.35 -2.97
C ASN A 33 1.51 10.51 -3.08
N ARG A 34 0.40 11.20 -3.39
CA ARG A 34 -0.95 10.61 -3.51
C ARG A 34 -1.10 9.62 -4.66
N ASP A 35 -0.24 9.66 -5.66
CA ASP A 35 -0.29 8.76 -6.82
C ASP A 35 0.22 7.36 -6.45
N LEU A 36 1.04 7.27 -5.39
CA LEU A 36 1.57 5.99 -4.90
C LEU A 36 0.55 5.17 -4.12
N ARG A 37 -0.61 5.74 -3.74
CA ARG A 37 -1.65 5.02 -2.99
C ARG A 37 -2.07 3.75 -3.70
N MET A 38 -2.22 3.80 -5.02
CA MET A 38 -2.66 2.66 -5.82
C MET A 38 -1.62 1.54 -5.84
N ASN A 39 -0.34 1.90 -5.87
CA ASN A 39 0.77 0.95 -5.81
C ASN A 39 0.80 0.25 -4.45
N VAL A 40 0.53 0.98 -3.36
CA VAL A 40 0.44 0.40 -2.01
C VAL A 40 -0.75 -0.55 -1.88
N TYR A 41 -1.95 -0.15 -2.33
CA TYR A 41 -3.12 -1.05 -2.32
C TYR A 41 -2.88 -2.31 -3.16
N THR A 42 -2.24 -2.16 -4.32
CA THR A 42 -1.91 -3.28 -5.20
C THR A 42 -0.91 -4.24 -4.54
N ALA A 43 0.14 -3.72 -3.90
CA ALA A 43 1.10 -4.52 -3.17
C ALA A 43 0.47 -5.21 -1.96
N ALA A 44 -0.34 -4.50 -1.18
CA ALA A 44 -1.04 -5.03 -0.01
C ALA A 44 -1.98 -6.17 -0.41
N LYS A 45 -2.77 -5.99 -1.48
CA LYS A 45 -3.65 -7.05 -2.02
C LYS A 45 -2.88 -8.29 -2.43
N ARG A 46 -1.73 -8.14 -3.11
CA ARG A 46 -0.87 -9.26 -3.52
C ARG A 46 -0.27 -10.02 -2.33
N LEU A 47 -0.04 -9.34 -1.22
CA LEU A 47 0.51 -9.91 0.01
C LEU A 47 -0.55 -10.42 1.00
N GLY A 48 -1.84 -10.32 0.67
CA GLY A 48 -2.91 -10.66 1.62
C GLY A 48 -2.98 -9.70 2.82
N ILE A 49 -2.43 -8.49 2.70
CA ILE A 49 -2.40 -7.48 3.76
C ILE A 49 -3.58 -6.53 3.55
N LYS A 50 -4.38 -6.34 4.60
CA LYS A 50 -5.41 -5.31 4.62
C LYS A 50 -4.79 -4.00 5.07
N VAL A 51 -4.91 -2.98 4.23
CA VAL A 51 -4.50 -1.61 4.56
C VAL A 51 -5.69 -0.67 4.46
N ARG A 52 -5.80 0.27 5.39
CA ARG A 52 -6.75 1.38 5.34
C ARG A 52 -5.98 2.65 5.06
N GLY A 53 -6.56 3.57 4.30
CA GLY A 53 -5.94 4.85 4.01
C GLY A 53 -6.94 5.99 4.13
N GLU A 54 -6.47 7.15 4.59
CA GLU A 54 -7.26 8.37 4.73
C GLU A 54 -6.44 9.59 4.29
N MET A 55 -7.13 10.55 3.68
CA MET A 55 -6.52 11.82 3.33
C MET A 55 -6.41 12.70 4.57
N THR A 56 -5.20 13.09 4.92
CA THR A 56 -4.89 14.01 6.02
C THR A 56 -4.34 15.34 5.48
N LYS A 57 -4.17 16.34 6.35
CA LYS A 57 -3.55 17.62 5.99
C LYS A 57 -2.09 17.46 5.53
N GLU A 58 -1.40 16.42 5.99
CA GLU A 58 0.02 16.16 5.72
C GLU A 58 0.25 15.27 4.49
N GLY A 59 -0.80 14.60 4.00
CA GLY A 59 -0.70 13.60 2.93
C GLY A 59 -1.69 12.47 3.11
N PHE A 60 -1.47 11.35 2.42
CA PHE A 60 -2.35 10.19 2.52
C PHE A 60 -1.80 9.21 3.56
N ARG A 61 -2.39 9.19 4.75
CA ARG A 61 -1.95 8.29 5.84
C ARG A 61 -2.55 6.92 5.64
N MET A 62 -1.74 5.88 5.80
CA MET A 62 -2.16 4.49 5.67
C MET A 62 -1.83 3.70 6.93
N TRP A 63 -2.72 2.79 7.30
CA TRP A 63 -2.62 1.88 8.43
C TRP A 63 -2.66 0.44 7.93
N VAL A 64 -1.78 -0.40 8.45
CA VAL A 64 -1.83 -1.84 8.26
C VAL A 64 -2.82 -2.39 9.28
N MET A 65 -3.91 -2.98 8.79
CA MET A 65 -4.99 -3.47 9.64
C MET A 65 -4.79 -4.94 10.02
N GLU A 66 -4.47 -5.76 9.02
CA GLU A 66 -4.32 -7.21 9.18
C GLU A 66 -3.30 -7.72 8.17
N LYS A 67 -2.52 -8.74 8.57
CA LYS A 67 -1.74 -9.57 7.66
C LYS A 67 -2.31 -10.97 7.68
N GLN A 68 -2.66 -11.51 6.53
CA GLN A 68 -2.90 -12.95 6.45
C GLN A 68 -1.54 -13.68 6.58
N PRO A 69 -1.48 -14.77 7.37
CA PRO A 69 -0.27 -15.57 7.56
C PRO A 69 0.17 -16.28 6.28
#